data_AF-A0A1Y5S6C7-F1
#
_entry.id   AF-A0A1Y5S6C7-F1
#
_cell.length_a   1.000
_cell.length_b   1.000
_cell.length_c   1.000
_cell.angle_alpha   90.00
_cell.angle_beta   90.00
_cell.angle_gamma   90.00
#
_symmetry.space_group_name_H-M   'P 1'
#
loop_
_entity.id
_entity.type
_entity.pdbx_description
1 polymer ?
#
loop_
_entity_poly.entity_id
_entity_poly.type
_entity_poly.pdbx_seq_one_letter_code
_entity_poly.pdbx_strand_id
1 'polypeptide(L)'
;MIRLFALFLMLVPLAAPAQGLPPLLDVGGNGLPALFDVAGVAADDTLNVRSGPGTDSPVIGELAPDRQGVEIVSTDASGNWGLMNLEERAGWVSLAYMARQAGDWFASASTVAGCFGTEPFWGLTVSPGSWSFDIFGEPRFVAEPSPFTGPGAAGFDRAASAELSGDDGFAALVISPGICSDGMSDQLYGLEARLITTLSGMGTQLWSGCCTVTSR
;
A
#
# COMPACT_ATOMS: atom_id res chain seq x y z
N MET A 1 51.81 20.42 50.78
CA MET A 1 51.41 19.70 49.56
C MET A 1 49.89 19.77 49.44
N ILE A 2 49.37 20.79 48.74
CA ILE A 2 47.93 21.01 48.55
C ILE A 2 47.55 20.33 47.23
N ARG A 3 46.72 19.27 47.28
CA ARG A 3 46.21 18.60 46.09
C ARG A 3 44.90 19.27 45.67
N LEU A 4 44.96 19.94 44.53
CA LEU A 4 43.85 20.58 43.83
C LEU A 4 42.93 19.48 43.25
N PHE A 5 41.70 19.37 43.72
CA PHE A 5 40.67 18.50 43.13
C PHE A 5 39.92 19.30 42.06
N ALA A 6 40.14 18.97 40.79
CA ALA A 6 39.39 19.54 39.68
C ALA A 6 37.99 18.87 39.63
N LEU A 7 36.94 19.66 39.87
CA LEU A 7 35.54 19.25 39.76
C LEU A 7 35.15 19.25 38.27
N PHE A 8 35.01 18.06 37.68
CA PHE A 8 34.58 17.90 36.29
C PHE A 8 33.05 17.98 36.22
N LEU A 9 32.53 19.14 35.81
CA LEU A 9 31.11 19.36 35.56
C LEU A 9 30.73 18.62 34.26
N MET A 10 30.14 17.43 34.35
CA MET A 10 29.58 16.74 33.18
C MET A 10 28.26 17.43 32.78
N LEU A 11 28.27 18.12 31.64
CA LEU A 11 27.04 18.45 30.92
C LEU A 11 26.39 17.13 30.44
N VAL A 12 25.23 16.79 30.99
CA VAL A 12 24.38 15.74 30.46
C VAL A 12 23.55 16.35 29.32
N PRO A 13 23.67 15.88 28.06
CA PRO A 13 22.80 16.35 27.00
C PRO A 13 21.38 15.85 27.26
N LEU A 14 20.40 16.76 27.36
CA LEU A 14 18.99 16.40 27.28
C LEU A 14 18.71 15.86 25.87
N ALA A 15 18.63 14.54 25.75
CA ALA A 15 18.03 13.91 24.58
C ALA A 15 16.52 14.20 24.61
N ALA A 16 16.02 14.93 23.61
CA ALA A 16 14.59 15.05 23.37
C ALA A 16 14.01 13.63 23.09
N PRO A 17 12.81 13.29 23.58
CA PRO A 17 12.15 12.08 23.13
C PRO A 17 11.88 12.18 21.63
N ALA A 18 12.55 11.34 20.85
CA ALA A 18 12.14 11.06 19.48
C ALA A 18 10.68 10.60 19.54
N GLN A 19 9.77 11.37 18.96
CA GLN A 19 8.41 10.89 18.70
C GLN A 19 8.57 9.75 17.70
N GLY A 20 8.59 8.52 18.22
CA GLY A 20 8.68 7.33 17.42
C GLY A 20 7.48 7.30 16.48
N LEU A 21 7.76 7.18 15.18
CA LEU A 21 6.80 6.64 14.24
C LEU A 21 6.16 5.40 14.90
N PRO A 22 4.83 5.22 14.85
CA PRO A 22 4.24 3.96 15.29
C PRO A 22 4.96 2.82 14.57
N PRO A 23 5.26 1.70 15.25
CA PRO A 23 5.90 0.56 14.60
C PRO A 23 5.03 0.17 13.41
N LEU A 24 5.56 0.35 12.21
CA LEU A 24 4.92 -0.14 11.00
C LEU A 24 4.96 -1.66 11.05
N LEU A 25 3.77 -2.23 10.97
CA LEU A 25 3.49 -3.62 11.21
C LEU A 25 3.51 -4.40 9.91
N ASP A 26 4.33 -5.45 9.96
CA ASP A 26 4.39 -6.59 9.06
C ASP A 26 4.07 -6.33 7.58
N VAL A 27 4.81 -5.43 6.98
CA VAL A 27 4.80 -5.24 5.53
C VAL A 27 5.72 -6.32 4.92
N GLY A 28 5.19 -7.54 4.78
CA GLY A 28 5.88 -8.63 4.08
C GLY A 28 5.80 -10.03 4.69
N GLY A 29 5.29 -10.21 5.92
CA GLY A 29 5.20 -11.52 6.58
C GLY A 29 3.88 -12.28 6.39
N ASN A 30 2.77 -11.58 6.15
CA ASN A 30 1.43 -12.17 6.09
C ASN A 30 0.68 -11.99 4.74
N GLY A 31 1.36 -11.55 3.68
CA GLY A 31 0.75 -11.41 2.35
C GLY A 31 -0.32 -10.31 2.27
N LEU A 32 -0.10 -9.19 2.96
CA LEU A 32 -0.88 -7.95 2.83
C LEU A 32 -0.19 -6.98 1.85
N PRO A 33 -0.93 -6.11 1.13
CA PRO A 33 -2.38 -5.96 1.19
C PRO A 33 -3.14 -7.15 0.62
N ALA A 34 -4.35 -7.41 1.13
CA ALA A 34 -5.21 -8.47 0.63
C ALA A 34 -6.68 -8.11 0.76
N LEU A 35 -7.53 -8.79 -0.01
CA LEU A 35 -8.98 -8.63 0.05
C LEU A 35 -9.60 -9.49 1.14
N PHE A 36 -10.59 -8.94 1.82
CA PHE A 36 -11.36 -9.57 2.87
C PHE A 36 -12.86 -9.28 2.69
N ASP A 37 -13.69 -10.20 3.14
CA ASP A 37 -15.14 -10.04 3.21
C ASP A 37 -15.56 -9.91 4.67
N VAL A 38 -16.58 -9.08 4.94
CA VAL A 38 -17.20 -9.04 6.26
C VAL A 38 -17.89 -10.39 6.52
N ALA A 39 -17.67 -10.93 7.72
CA ALA A 39 -18.21 -12.22 8.14
C ALA A 39 -18.56 -12.21 9.64
N GLY A 40 -19.59 -12.97 10.01
CA GLY A 40 -19.98 -13.12 11.43
C GLY A 40 -20.70 -11.92 12.03
N VAL A 41 -21.16 -10.97 11.21
CA VAL A 41 -22.01 -9.84 11.61
C VAL A 41 -23.47 -10.18 11.29
N ALA A 42 -24.40 -9.85 12.20
CA ALA A 42 -25.81 -10.10 11.99
C ALA A 42 -26.36 -9.25 10.83
N ALA A 43 -27.40 -9.73 10.14
CA ALA A 43 -27.94 -9.06 8.95
C ALA A 43 -28.58 -7.68 9.24
N ASP A 44 -28.96 -7.43 10.49
CA ASP A 44 -29.52 -6.18 10.99
C ASP A 44 -28.49 -5.34 11.78
N ASP A 45 -27.21 -5.69 11.69
CA ASP A 45 -26.09 -5.00 12.35
C ASP A 45 -25.03 -4.55 11.34
N THR A 46 -24.03 -3.80 11.80
CA THR A 46 -22.90 -3.34 10.99
C THR A 46 -21.56 -3.56 11.68
N LEU A 47 -20.50 -3.61 10.88
CA LEU A 47 -19.14 -3.65 11.38
C LEU A 47 -18.57 -2.23 11.45
N ASN A 48 -18.26 -1.78 12.66
CA ASN A 48 -17.68 -0.46 12.88
C ASN A 48 -16.26 -0.35 12.31
N VAL A 49 -16.02 0.72 11.54
CA VAL A 49 -14.70 1.23 11.16
C VAL A 49 -14.32 2.35 12.11
N ARG A 50 -13.11 2.28 12.68
CA ARG A 50 -12.66 3.16 13.77
C ARG A 50 -11.44 3.97 13.38
N SER A 51 -11.23 5.11 14.04
CA SER A 51 -10.07 5.98 13.81
C SER A 51 -8.74 5.39 14.30
N GLY A 52 -8.79 4.35 15.13
CA GLY A 52 -7.65 3.64 15.67
C GLY A 52 -8.01 2.19 16.01
N PRO A 53 -7.00 1.34 16.28
CA PRO A 53 -7.25 -0.02 16.73
C PRO A 53 -7.83 0.00 18.15
N GLY A 54 -8.90 -0.76 18.37
CA GLY A 54 -9.53 -0.92 19.68
C GLY A 54 -10.98 -0.45 19.73
N THR A 55 -11.74 -1.00 20.67
CA THR A 55 -13.16 -0.63 20.89
C THR A 55 -13.35 0.76 21.49
N ASP A 56 -12.30 1.34 22.06
CA ASP A 56 -12.31 2.67 22.66
C ASP A 56 -12.04 3.78 21.62
N SER A 57 -11.54 3.43 20.43
CA SER A 57 -11.33 4.39 19.34
C SER A 57 -12.68 4.83 18.73
N PRO A 58 -12.89 6.12 18.45
CA PRO A 58 -14.10 6.61 17.82
C PRO A 58 -14.48 5.86 16.53
N VAL A 59 -15.77 5.61 16.35
CA VAL A 59 -16.33 5.11 15.09
C VAL A 59 -16.31 6.24 14.06
N ILE A 60 -15.79 5.97 12.87
CA ILE A 60 -15.68 6.92 11.76
C ILE A 60 -16.41 6.44 10.49
N GLY A 61 -16.96 5.23 10.53
CA GLY A 61 -17.74 4.64 9.46
C GLY A 61 -18.18 3.23 9.80
N GLU A 62 -18.90 2.61 8.89
CA GLU A 62 -19.51 1.29 9.08
C GLU A 62 -19.42 0.49 7.77
N LEU A 63 -19.27 -0.82 7.89
CA LEU A 63 -19.38 -1.77 6.78
C LEU A 63 -20.67 -2.57 6.93
N ALA A 64 -21.36 -2.78 5.81
CA ALA A 64 -22.49 -3.68 5.73
C ALA A 64 -22.06 -5.13 6.08
N PRO A 65 -22.97 -5.94 6.65
CA PRO A 65 -22.65 -7.30 7.10
C PRO A 65 -22.27 -8.26 5.96
N ASP A 66 -22.60 -7.92 4.71
CA ASP A 66 -22.28 -8.67 3.49
C ASP A 66 -21.23 -7.95 2.61
N ARG A 67 -20.54 -6.95 3.15
CA ARG A 67 -19.54 -6.19 2.39
C ARG A 67 -18.40 -7.09 1.95
N GLN A 68 -18.13 -7.11 0.65
CA GLN A 68 -17.04 -7.88 0.04
C GLN A 68 -15.90 -7.01 -0.47
N GLY A 69 -14.73 -7.63 -0.66
CA GLY A 69 -13.60 -7.02 -1.38
C GLY A 69 -12.97 -5.83 -0.65
N VAL A 70 -12.97 -5.85 0.68
CA VAL A 70 -12.31 -4.84 1.51
C VAL A 70 -10.81 -5.10 1.50
N GLU A 71 -10.04 -4.16 0.98
CA GLU A 71 -8.58 -4.22 1.04
C GLU A 71 -8.10 -3.90 2.46
N ILE A 72 -7.47 -4.88 3.12
CA ILE A 72 -6.70 -4.66 4.34
C ILE A 72 -5.25 -4.44 3.94
N VAL A 73 -4.71 -3.30 4.37
CA VAL A 73 -3.39 -2.76 3.99
C VAL A 73 -2.29 -3.23 4.93
N SER A 74 -2.56 -3.23 6.22
CA SER A 74 -1.64 -3.63 7.30
C SER A 74 -2.46 -4.03 8.53
N THR A 75 -1.82 -4.52 9.58
CA THR A 75 -2.48 -4.84 10.85
C THR A 75 -1.92 -4.03 12.00
N ASP A 76 -2.57 -4.07 13.16
CA ASP A 76 -2.01 -3.56 14.41
C ASP A 76 -1.00 -4.58 15.01
N ALA A 77 -0.35 -4.22 16.12
CA ALA A 77 0.68 -5.05 16.76
C ALA A 77 0.13 -6.37 17.29
N SER A 78 -1.16 -6.42 17.59
CA SER A 78 -1.81 -7.65 18.01
C SER A 78 -2.28 -8.53 16.84
N GLY A 79 -2.30 -8.00 15.61
CA GLY A 79 -2.85 -8.69 14.44
C GLY A 79 -4.38 -8.83 14.48
N ASN A 80 -5.07 -8.12 15.36
CA ASN A 80 -6.53 -8.20 15.54
C ASN A 80 -7.28 -7.09 14.82
N TRP A 81 -6.59 -6.03 14.42
CA TRP A 81 -7.16 -4.89 13.73
C TRP A 81 -6.48 -4.71 12.38
N GLY A 82 -7.28 -4.58 11.33
CA GLY A 82 -6.83 -4.34 9.96
C GLY A 82 -7.00 -2.87 9.59
N LEU A 83 -5.97 -2.28 9.02
CA LEU A 83 -6.02 -0.96 8.41
C LEU A 83 -6.66 -1.07 7.03
N MET A 84 -7.66 -0.25 6.73
CA MET A 84 -8.32 -0.17 5.43
C MET A 84 -8.58 1.27 5.03
N ASN A 85 -8.79 1.53 3.74
CA ASN A 85 -9.22 2.85 3.28
C ASN A 85 -10.75 2.95 3.24
N LEU A 86 -11.28 4.08 3.72
CA LEU A 86 -12.69 4.44 3.70
C LEU A 86 -12.81 5.91 3.27
N GLU A 87 -13.54 6.18 2.18
CA GLU A 87 -13.62 7.53 1.59
C GLU A 87 -12.20 8.09 1.34
N GLU A 88 -11.86 9.28 1.83
CA GLU A 88 -10.55 9.93 1.64
C GLU A 88 -9.59 9.70 2.83
N ARG A 89 -9.80 8.66 3.65
CA ARG A 89 -8.97 8.40 4.85
C ARG A 89 -8.76 6.92 5.14
N ALA A 90 -7.75 6.61 5.94
CA ALA A 90 -7.56 5.29 6.51
C ALA A 90 -8.36 5.11 7.82
N GLY A 91 -8.77 3.86 8.10
CA GLY A 91 -9.50 3.45 9.29
C GLY A 91 -9.21 2.01 9.67
N TRP A 92 -9.67 1.60 10.85
CA TRP A 92 -9.37 0.31 11.46
C TRP A 92 -10.63 -0.53 11.65
N VAL A 93 -10.56 -1.79 11.24
CA VAL A 93 -11.65 -2.77 11.39
C VAL A 93 -11.16 -3.97 12.20
N SER A 94 -12.04 -4.59 12.99
CA SER A 94 -11.70 -5.81 13.72
C SER A 94 -11.64 -7.00 12.76
N LEU A 95 -10.47 -7.65 12.68
CA LEU A 95 -10.26 -8.82 11.82
C LEU A 95 -11.00 -10.07 12.32
N ALA A 96 -11.54 -10.06 13.54
CA ALA A 96 -12.43 -11.11 14.03
C ALA A 96 -13.73 -11.23 13.19
N TYR A 97 -14.11 -10.16 12.50
CA TYR A 97 -15.29 -10.10 11.64
C TYR A 97 -14.93 -9.99 10.15
N MET A 98 -13.71 -10.37 9.78
CA MET A 98 -13.21 -10.31 8.41
C MET A 98 -12.68 -11.68 7.97
N ALA A 99 -13.20 -12.21 6.87
CA ALA A 99 -12.72 -13.43 6.24
C ALA A 99 -11.81 -13.09 5.06
N ARG A 100 -10.55 -13.54 5.09
CA ARG A 100 -9.59 -13.29 4.00
C ARG A 100 -10.03 -14.02 2.73
N GLN A 101 -10.07 -13.32 1.61
CA GLN A 101 -10.27 -13.93 0.30
C GLN A 101 -9.01 -14.71 -0.13
N ALA A 102 -9.20 -15.68 -1.02
CA ALA A 102 -8.09 -16.33 -1.69
C ALA A 102 -7.37 -15.34 -2.61
N GLY A 103 -6.04 -15.44 -2.66
CA GLY A 103 -5.21 -14.53 -3.44
C GLY A 103 -4.07 -14.00 -2.59
N ASP A 104 -2.94 -13.80 -3.24
CA ASP A 104 -1.75 -13.24 -2.63
C ASP A 104 -0.98 -12.51 -3.72
N TRP A 105 -0.90 -11.18 -3.60
CA TRP A 105 -0.15 -10.35 -4.54
C TRP A 105 1.32 -10.74 -4.58
N PHE A 106 1.83 -11.32 -3.49
CA PHE A 106 3.18 -11.81 -3.44
C PHE A 106 3.33 -13.09 -4.29
N ALA A 107 2.45 -14.08 -4.13
CA ALA A 107 2.51 -15.29 -4.96
C ALA A 107 2.11 -15.04 -6.42
N SER A 108 1.25 -14.05 -6.67
CA SER A 108 0.66 -13.75 -7.97
C SER A 108 0.34 -12.26 -8.05
N ALA A 109 1.30 -11.44 -8.46
CA ALA A 109 1.11 -9.98 -8.54
C ALA A 109 0.04 -9.54 -9.56
N SER A 110 -0.53 -10.46 -10.34
CA SER A 110 -1.79 -10.23 -11.06
C SER A 110 -3.01 -9.99 -10.16
N THR A 111 -2.91 -10.15 -8.84
CA THR A 111 -3.94 -9.67 -7.91
C THR A 111 -3.82 -8.17 -7.61
N VAL A 112 -2.74 -7.50 -8.01
CA VAL A 112 -2.69 -6.04 -8.03
C VAL A 112 -3.64 -5.58 -9.13
N ALA A 113 -4.62 -4.76 -8.76
CA ALA A 113 -5.64 -4.25 -9.67
C ALA A 113 -5.19 -2.96 -10.38
N GLY A 114 -4.32 -2.18 -9.73
CA GLY A 114 -3.74 -1.00 -10.36
C GLY A 114 -2.73 -0.26 -9.48
N CYS A 115 -1.99 0.62 -10.13
CA CYS A 115 -1.06 1.55 -9.52
C CYS A 115 -1.30 2.96 -10.04
N PHE A 116 -1.03 3.97 -9.22
CA PHE A 116 -1.34 5.36 -9.56
C PHE A 116 -0.47 6.34 -8.77
N GLY A 117 -0.36 7.56 -9.26
CA GLY A 117 0.27 8.67 -8.55
C GLY A 117 -0.40 10.00 -8.86
N THR A 118 -0.08 11.02 -8.07
CA THR A 118 -0.79 12.31 -8.05
C THR A 118 0.02 13.46 -8.64
N GLU A 119 1.34 13.32 -8.76
CA GLU A 119 2.22 14.34 -9.34
C GLU A 119 3.26 13.74 -10.31
N PRO A 120 3.02 13.75 -11.64
CA PRO A 120 1.74 14.07 -12.30
C PRO A 120 0.64 13.05 -11.94
N PHE A 121 -0.62 13.36 -12.24
CA PHE A 121 -1.67 12.35 -12.17
C PHE A 121 -1.45 11.29 -13.25
N TRP A 122 -1.26 10.04 -12.84
CA TRP A 122 -1.10 8.90 -13.73
C TRP A 122 -1.80 7.68 -13.15
N GLY A 123 -2.28 6.80 -14.03
CA GLY A 123 -2.94 5.56 -13.68
C GLY A 123 -2.41 4.40 -14.51
N LEU A 124 -2.24 3.25 -13.87
CA LEU A 124 -1.97 1.97 -14.50
C LEU A 124 -3.00 0.96 -14.00
N THR A 125 -3.95 0.60 -14.84
CA THR A 125 -4.88 -0.50 -14.58
C THR A 125 -4.21 -1.81 -14.98
N VAL A 126 -4.26 -2.79 -14.07
CA VAL A 126 -3.72 -4.13 -14.27
C VAL A 126 -4.89 -5.11 -14.38
N SER A 127 -4.99 -5.76 -15.53
CA SER A 127 -5.97 -6.81 -15.81
C SER A 127 -5.25 -8.08 -16.27
N PRO A 128 -5.89 -9.26 -16.23
CA PRO A 128 -5.30 -10.47 -16.75
C PRO A 128 -4.84 -10.29 -18.21
N GLY A 129 -3.52 -10.34 -18.43
CA GLY A 129 -2.91 -10.20 -19.75
C GLY A 129 -2.92 -8.77 -20.33
N SER A 130 -3.31 -7.75 -19.58
CA SER A 130 -3.40 -6.38 -20.12
C SER A 130 -3.04 -5.32 -19.09
N TRP A 131 -2.19 -4.39 -19.49
CA TRP A 131 -1.96 -3.11 -18.82
C TRP A 131 -2.58 -1.99 -19.62
N SER A 132 -3.26 -1.07 -18.94
CA SER A 132 -3.73 0.18 -19.52
C SER A 132 -3.15 1.33 -18.71
N PHE A 133 -2.36 2.19 -19.36
CA PHE A 133 -1.72 3.34 -18.74
C PHE A 133 -2.31 4.64 -19.26
N ASP A 134 -2.63 5.56 -18.36
CA ASP A 134 -3.12 6.89 -18.66
C ASP A 134 -2.33 7.96 -17.91
N ILE A 135 -2.35 9.18 -18.45
CA ILE A 135 -1.84 10.37 -17.79
C ILE A 135 -2.95 11.40 -17.85
N PHE A 136 -3.34 11.94 -16.70
CA PHE A 136 -4.52 12.81 -16.56
C PHE A 136 -5.82 12.18 -17.13
N GLY A 137 -5.98 10.86 -17.05
CA GLY A 137 -7.13 10.15 -17.62
C GLY A 137 -7.08 9.95 -19.13
N GLU A 138 -6.08 10.50 -19.82
CA GLU A 138 -5.89 10.32 -21.26
C GLU A 138 -5.05 9.07 -21.53
N PRO A 139 -5.59 8.03 -22.20
CA PRO A 139 -4.87 6.80 -22.48
C PRO A 139 -3.58 7.05 -23.25
N ARG A 140 -2.51 6.38 -22.83
CA ARG A 140 -1.19 6.46 -23.46
C ARG A 140 -0.79 5.15 -24.12
N PHE A 141 -1.04 4.02 -23.48
CA PHE A 141 -0.84 2.71 -24.08
C PHE A 141 -1.76 1.64 -23.49
N VAL A 142 -1.99 0.59 -24.27
CA VAL A 142 -2.44 -0.72 -23.81
C VAL A 142 -1.41 -1.73 -24.28
N ALA A 143 -0.97 -2.61 -23.39
CA ALA A 143 0.05 -3.61 -23.71
C ALA A 143 -0.14 -4.90 -22.92
N GLU A 144 0.31 -6.02 -23.50
CA GLU A 144 0.37 -7.31 -22.80
C GLU A 144 1.67 -7.37 -21.99
N PRO A 145 1.62 -7.40 -20.65
CA PRO A 145 2.82 -7.50 -19.84
C PRO A 145 3.36 -8.93 -19.82
N SER A 146 4.68 -9.04 -19.64
CA SER A 146 5.31 -10.26 -19.16
C SER A 146 4.75 -10.64 -17.78
N PRO A 147 4.78 -11.94 -17.41
CA PRO A 147 4.45 -12.35 -16.05
C PRO A 147 5.34 -11.63 -15.03
N PHE A 148 4.76 -11.30 -13.87
CA PHE A 148 5.55 -10.76 -12.78
C PHE A 148 6.65 -11.74 -12.36
N THR A 149 7.81 -11.20 -12.01
CA THR A 149 8.90 -11.96 -11.41
C THR A 149 8.41 -12.66 -10.16
N GLY A 150 8.95 -13.84 -9.87
CA GLY A 150 8.81 -14.44 -8.55
C GLY A 150 9.48 -13.61 -7.46
N PRO A 151 9.50 -14.11 -6.20
CA PRO A 151 10.34 -13.58 -5.12
C PRO A 151 11.74 -13.28 -5.65
N GLY A 152 12.11 -12.00 -5.68
CA GLY A 152 13.42 -11.58 -6.15
C GLY A 152 14.52 -12.25 -5.33
N ALA A 153 15.73 -12.34 -5.89
CA ALA A 153 16.87 -13.00 -5.24
C ALA A 153 17.29 -12.39 -3.89
N ALA A 154 16.74 -11.23 -3.50
CA ALA A 154 17.06 -10.55 -2.25
C ALA A 154 15.91 -9.71 -1.65
N GLY A 155 14.64 -9.91 -2.05
CA GLY A 155 13.58 -9.02 -1.56
C GLY A 155 12.15 -9.43 -1.89
N PHE A 156 11.22 -8.63 -1.38
CA PHE A 156 9.79 -8.85 -1.57
C PHE A 156 9.22 -8.15 -2.82
N ASP A 157 10.08 -7.47 -3.59
CA ASP A 157 9.67 -6.74 -4.77
C ASP A 157 9.14 -7.68 -5.87
N ARG A 158 8.25 -7.14 -6.70
CA ARG A 158 7.69 -7.79 -7.88
C ARG A 158 7.87 -6.88 -9.07
N ALA A 159 8.35 -7.41 -10.18
CA ALA A 159 8.52 -6.63 -11.39
C ALA A 159 7.87 -7.31 -12.59
N ALA A 160 7.31 -6.52 -13.50
CA ALA A 160 6.85 -6.96 -14.81
C ALA A 160 7.20 -5.88 -15.83
N SER A 161 7.23 -6.26 -17.10
CA SER A 161 7.47 -5.32 -18.19
C SER A 161 6.63 -5.63 -19.42
N ALA A 162 6.33 -4.60 -20.20
CA ALA A 162 5.63 -4.72 -21.47
C ALA A 162 6.41 -3.97 -22.57
N GLU A 163 6.52 -4.59 -23.73
CA GLU A 163 6.92 -3.90 -24.96
C GLU A 163 5.69 -3.20 -25.54
N LEU A 164 5.83 -1.94 -25.92
CA LEU A 164 4.74 -1.13 -26.43
C LEU A 164 4.74 -1.18 -27.96
N SER A 165 3.56 -1.40 -28.55
CA SER A 165 3.43 -1.49 -29.99
C SER A 165 3.80 -0.16 -30.67
N GLY A 166 4.64 -0.22 -31.69
CA GLY A 166 4.74 0.82 -32.72
C GLY A 166 5.97 1.74 -32.70
N ASP A 167 6.76 1.86 -31.62
CA ASP A 167 7.85 2.85 -31.52
C ASP A 167 8.96 2.49 -30.47
N ASP A 168 9.46 1.25 -30.42
CA ASP A 168 10.46 0.79 -29.41
C ASP A 168 10.10 1.17 -27.95
N GLY A 169 8.81 1.34 -27.70
CA GLY A 169 8.30 1.80 -26.41
C GLY A 169 8.37 0.69 -25.38
N PHE A 170 8.53 1.07 -24.13
CA PHE A 170 8.72 0.12 -23.05
C PHE A 170 8.00 0.58 -21.79
N ALA A 171 7.49 -0.36 -21.01
CA ALA A 171 7.04 -0.11 -19.65
C ALA A 171 7.61 -1.18 -18.72
N ALA A 172 8.11 -0.80 -17.55
CA ALA A 172 8.45 -1.71 -16.46
C ALA A 172 7.87 -1.21 -15.16
N LEU A 173 7.09 -2.05 -14.48
CA LEU A 173 6.55 -1.79 -13.16
C LEU A 173 7.36 -2.59 -12.15
N VAL A 174 7.82 -1.93 -11.09
CA VAL A 174 8.28 -2.55 -9.85
C VAL A 174 7.29 -2.20 -8.75
N ILE A 175 6.86 -3.21 -8.02
CA ILE A 175 5.96 -3.11 -6.87
C ILE A 175 6.75 -3.56 -5.65
N SER A 176 6.79 -2.69 -4.64
CA SER A 176 7.45 -2.97 -3.37
C SER A 176 6.42 -2.94 -2.23
N PRO A 177 6.50 -3.86 -1.26
CA PRO A 177 5.70 -3.74 -0.06
C PRO A 177 6.14 -2.52 0.77
N GLY A 178 5.19 -1.67 1.14
CA GLY A 178 5.46 -0.50 1.97
C GLY A 178 4.19 0.33 2.19
N ILE A 179 4.10 1.02 3.33
CA ILE A 179 3.02 1.99 3.53
C ILE A 179 3.26 3.18 2.60
N CYS A 180 2.34 3.36 1.66
CA CYS A 180 2.36 4.42 0.67
C CYS A 180 1.21 5.40 0.90
N SER A 181 1.48 6.69 0.73
CA SER A 181 0.47 7.76 0.72
C SER A 181 0.43 8.38 -0.67
N ASP A 182 -0.76 8.73 -1.15
CA ASP A 182 -0.94 9.43 -2.41
C ASP A 182 -0.68 10.95 -2.31
N GLY A 183 -0.37 11.46 -1.12
CA GLY A 183 -0.06 12.87 -0.88
C GLY A 183 -1.24 13.84 -1.01
N MET A 184 -2.44 13.34 -1.33
CA MET A 184 -3.65 14.15 -1.58
C MET A 184 -4.78 13.80 -0.61
N SER A 185 -4.73 12.62 0.00
CA SER A 185 -5.72 12.14 0.98
C SER A 185 -5.04 11.56 2.23
N ASP A 186 -5.84 11.25 3.25
CA ASP A 186 -5.40 10.54 4.44
C ASP A 186 -5.44 9.01 4.24
N GLN A 187 -5.56 8.54 2.99
CA GLN A 187 -5.51 7.12 2.66
C GLN A 187 -4.08 6.57 2.75
N LEU A 188 -3.97 5.29 3.11
CA LEU A 188 -2.72 4.56 3.18
C LEU A 188 -2.84 3.26 2.39
N TYR A 189 -1.84 2.95 1.56
CA TYR A 189 -1.80 1.76 0.72
C TYR A 189 -0.64 0.88 1.13
N GLY A 190 -0.74 -0.43 0.87
CA GLY A 190 0.26 -1.41 1.31
C GLY A 190 1.39 -1.65 0.32
N LEU A 191 1.34 -0.99 -0.84
CA LEU A 191 2.26 -1.20 -1.95
C LEU A 191 2.70 0.14 -2.54
N GLU A 192 4.00 0.22 -2.80
CA GLU A 192 4.65 1.30 -3.54
C GLU A 192 4.88 0.88 -4.99
N ALA A 193 4.71 1.83 -5.90
CA ALA A 193 4.88 1.66 -7.34
C ALA A 193 6.10 2.45 -7.83
N ARG A 194 6.93 1.79 -8.64
CA ARG A 194 7.94 2.43 -9.48
C ARG A 194 7.72 1.97 -10.91
N LEU A 195 7.08 2.82 -11.71
CA LEU A 195 6.82 2.55 -13.12
C LEU A 195 7.83 3.33 -13.96
N ILE A 196 8.52 2.65 -14.87
CA ILE A 196 9.39 3.25 -15.87
C ILE A 196 8.68 3.12 -17.20
N THR A 197 8.52 4.21 -17.95
CA THR A 197 7.96 4.16 -19.30
C THR A 197 8.87 4.87 -20.29
N THR A 198 9.10 4.28 -21.46
CA THR A 198 9.68 4.95 -22.63
C THR A 198 8.58 5.10 -23.66
N LEU A 199 8.11 6.33 -23.89
CA LEU A 199 7.04 6.63 -24.83
C LEU A 199 7.53 7.56 -25.94
N SER A 200 7.06 7.31 -27.16
CA SER A 200 7.29 8.18 -28.32
C SER A 200 6.85 9.62 -28.00
N GLY A 201 7.73 10.58 -28.21
CA GLY A 201 7.49 12.00 -27.90
C GLY A 201 7.62 12.42 -26.44
N MET A 202 7.75 11.49 -25.48
CA MET A 202 7.97 11.81 -24.05
C MET A 202 9.30 11.29 -23.49
N GLY A 203 9.97 10.38 -24.21
CA GLY A 203 11.20 9.74 -23.75
C GLY A 203 10.96 8.82 -22.54
N THR A 204 12.02 8.54 -21.79
CA THR A 204 11.97 7.72 -20.58
C THR A 204 11.54 8.55 -19.38
N GLN A 205 10.52 8.09 -18.67
CA GLN A 205 9.97 8.70 -17.46
C GLN A 205 9.96 7.67 -16.32
N LEU A 206 10.12 8.17 -15.10
CA LEU A 206 10.00 7.39 -13.87
C LEU A 206 8.84 7.94 -13.04
N TRP A 207 7.84 7.11 -12.85
CA TRP A 207 6.63 7.41 -12.11
C TRP A 207 6.70 6.73 -10.74
N SER A 208 6.36 7.48 -9.71
CA SER A 208 6.25 6.98 -8.34
C SER A 208 4.81 7.08 -7.90
N GLY A 209 4.37 6.12 -7.10
CA GLY A 209 2.98 6.07 -6.68
C GLY A 209 2.69 4.93 -5.73
N CYS A 210 1.41 4.66 -5.53
CA CYS A 210 0.93 3.54 -4.72
C CYS A 210 0.26 2.50 -5.62
N CYS A 211 0.13 1.26 -5.12
CA CYS A 211 -0.69 0.23 -5.75
C CYS A 211 -1.78 -0.28 -4.80
N THR A 212 -2.82 -0.85 -5.38
CA THR A 212 -3.95 -1.46 -4.67
C THR A 212 -4.32 -2.80 -5.30
N VAL A 213 -4.81 -3.73 -4.48
CA VAL A 213 -5.39 -5.01 -4.91
C VAL A 213 -6.91 -4.95 -5.12
N THR A 214 -7.54 -3.79 -4.90
CA THR A 214 -8.96 -3.59 -5.22
C THR A 214 -9.14 -2.79 -6.50
N SER A 215 -10.14 -3.13 -7.31
CA SER A 215 -10.49 -2.36 -8.49
C SER A 215 -11.03 -0.99 -8.08
N ARG A 216 -10.45 0.08 -8.62
CA ARG A 216 -10.96 1.45 -8.51
C ARG A 216 -11.93 1.78 -9.62
#